data_AF-A0A9P5G7H6-F1
#
_entry.id   AF-A0A9P5G7H6-F1
#
_cell.length_a   1.000
_cell.length_b   1.000
_cell.length_c   1.000
_cell.angle_alpha   90.00
_cell.angle_beta   90.00
_cell.angle_gamma   90.00
#
_symmetry.space_group_name_H-M   'P 1'
#
loop_
_entity.id
_entity.type
_entity.pdbx_description
1 polymer ?
#
loop_
_entity_poly.entity_id
_entity_poly.type
_entity_poly.pdbx_seq_one_letter_code
_entity_poly.pdbx_strand_id
1 'polypeptide(L)'
;MAASDFGVESSATPLARPNNAFSQKIAGIMSTSYTDASIRMALLSLDKKIDKNTGEVRRHLRSNTEADVIRANGAALKEFSQFINRLEGLGQTIETLNKRFEGMENLVNKADNDTKSAVQETKGLIEHQNNIKIKQAILAAFKAKFVISESEAEILVSSSHPIDKQFFDVLNKVKKIHADCDALLATDNQELGLEIMSKMSTYMDQAYDRLFFVVQKDLKTVKNDDQTSKKQLSQALKVLSERPAQFEVALKTLSESRQRSLTTLFVNALTTDTAHEKAIDFYAFDPLRYVGDILAWIHSEIVNERETVSSLFGSEMKSATGDKSVNTYTPNHQIPLTELGHKQAKNAGQRLVDLLHQDDNVMFYTSPYKRTRETTEGIAQALEENGIQHKIYQEPRLREQDFGNFQGGPLEMNRVWKERAHYGHFFYRIPNGESAADVYDRISGFNETLFRQFTNDKFPNVLVLVAHGIWIRVFLMKWFRWTYEKFETFRNVRHCEFLIMEKHEETNKYELLTPLRTWDDPEDTTYHEPAFARVLDETAIEKQAAKDKAIKEEFLEARNNPLPPQAPTML
;
A
#
# COMPACT_ATOMS: atom_id res chain seq x y z
N MET A 1 -89.74 -22.79 -8.78
CA MET A 1 -89.41 -23.92 -9.67
C MET A 1 -90.04 -25.18 -9.07
N ALA A 2 -90.98 -25.77 -9.83
CA ALA A 2 -91.62 -27.10 -9.75
C ALA A 2 -92.14 -27.60 -8.37
N ALA A 3 -93.44 -27.75 -8.07
CA ALA A 3 -94.61 -28.36 -8.75
C ALA A 3 -94.70 -29.90 -8.66
N SER A 4 -95.81 -30.37 -8.06
CA SER A 4 -96.59 -31.62 -8.29
C SER A 4 -97.40 -31.84 -7.01
N ASP A 5 -98.72 -31.66 -6.90
CA ASP A 5 -99.88 -31.87 -7.77
C ASP A 5 -100.07 -33.33 -8.20
N PHE A 6 -100.97 -34.02 -7.48
CA PHE A 6 -101.67 -35.20 -7.91
C PHE A 6 -103.08 -35.17 -7.30
N GLY A 7 -104.03 -34.69 -8.11
CA GLY A 7 -105.44 -34.94 -7.91
C GLY A 7 -105.81 -36.36 -8.35
N VAL A 8 -106.78 -36.95 -7.66
CA VAL A 8 -107.58 -38.06 -8.17
C VAL A 8 -109.04 -37.73 -7.90
N GLU A 9 -109.77 -37.47 -8.97
CA GLU A 9 -111.21 -37.27 -8.99
C GLU A 9 -112.01 -38.59 -8.85
N SER A 10 -113.25 -38.39 -8.43
CA SER A 10 -114.30 -39.32 -8.05
C SER A 10 -114.72 -40.37 -9.09
N SER A 11 -115.29 -41.49 -8.63
CA SER A 11 -116.56 -42.01 -9.17
C SER A 11 -117.16 -43.12 -8.29
N ALA A 12 -118.43 -42.95 -7.87
CA ALA A 12 -119.47 -44.01 -7.82
C ALA A 12 -120.76 -43.48 -7.15
N THR A 13 -121.65 -43.01 -8.03
CA THR A 13 -123.12 -43.16 -8.12
C THR A 13 -123.97 -43.60 -6.90
N PRO A 14 -125.19 -43.02 -6.73
CA PRO A 14 -126.01 -43.13 -5.52
C PRO A 14 -127.01 -44.30 -5.58
N LEU A 15 -127.19 -45.00 -4.46
CA LEU A 15 -128.32 -45.92 -4.25
C LEU A 15 -129.39 -45.28 -3.35
N ALA A 16 -130.63 -45.52 -3.76
CA ALA A 16 -131.91 -44.96 -3.31
C ALA A 16 -132.09 -44.67 -1.80
N ARG A 17 -132.77 -43.55 -1.54
CA ARG A 17 -133.25 -43.07 -0.23
C ARG A 17 -134.36 -43.97 0.37
N PRO A 18 -134.34 -44.19 1.70
CA PRO A 18 -135.55 -44.25 2.51
C PRO A 18 -135.65 -43.04 3.46
N ASN A 19 -136.86 -42.46 3.56
CA ASN A 19 -137.21 -41.27 4.33
C ASN A 19 -137.26 -41.52 5.84
N ASN A 20 -136.17 -41.26 6.58
CA ASN A 20 -136.21 -40.94 8.01
C ASN A 20 -134.93 -40.21 8.47
N ALA A 21 -135.05 -39.05 9.13
CA ALA A 21 -133.92 -38.19 9.57
C ALA A 21 -132.97 -38.89 10.56
N PHE A 22 -133.46 -39.89 11.28
CA PHE A 22 -132.66 -40.72 12.18
C PHE A 22 -131.72 -41.66 11.41
N SER A 23 -132.19 -42.24 10.30
CA SER A 23 -131.38 -43.08 9.42
C SER A 23 -130.28 -42.29 8.71
N GLN A 24 -130.50 -41.00 8.40
CA GLN A 24 -129.45 -40.12 7.88
C GLN A 24 -128.37 -39.81 8.91
N LYS A 25 -128.73 -39.60 10.19
CA LYS A 25 -127.75 -39.44 11.27
C LYS A 25 -126.99 -40.73 11.54
N ILE A 26 -127.64 -41.89 11.51
CA ILE A 26 -126.96 -43.17 11.64
C ILE A 26 -126.04 -43.43 10.46
N ALA A 27 -126.48 -43.16 9.22
CA ALA A 27 -125.62 -43.26 8.04
C ALA A 27 -124.43 -42.30 8.11
N GLY A 28 -124.61 -41.09 8.67
CA GLY A 28 -123.53 -40.13 8.92
C GLY A 28 -122.56 -40.54 10.04
N ILE A 29 -123.05 -41.19 11.10
CA ILE A 29 -122.22 -41.73 12.19
C ILE A 29 -121.47 -43.00 11.74
N MET A 30 -122.07 -43.79 10.86
CA MET A 30 -121.42 -44.98 10.29
C MET A 30 -120.47 -44.64 9.13
N SER A 31 -120.62 -43.48 8.49
CA SER A 31 -119.69 -43.01 7.45
C SER A 31 -118.49 -42.23 8.00
N THR A 32 -118.52 -41.76 9.25
CA THR A 32 -117.34 -41.19 9.89
C THR A 32 -116.34 -42.28 10.23
N SER A 33 -115.22 -42.33 9.52
CA SER A 33 -114.18 -43.33 9.76
C SER A 33 -113.52 -43.09 11.11
N TYR A 34 -113.71 -43.99 12.07
CA TYR A 34 -113.04 -43.98 13.37
C TYR A 34 -111.54 -44.40 13.30
N THR A 35 -110.99 -44.54 12.09
CA THR A 35 -109.61 -44.95 11.81
C THR A 35 -108.61 -43.80 11.81
N ASP A 36 -109.06 -42.55 11.85
CA ASP A 36 -108.16 -41.40 11.88
C ASP A 36 -107.60 -41.16 13.29
N ALA A 37 -106.28 -41.36 13.43
CA ALA A 37 -105.56 -41.20 14.69
C ALA A 37 -105.68 -39.77 15.26
N SER A 38 -105.83 -38.76 14.40
CA SER A 38 -106.01 -37.36 14.80
C SER A 38 -107.34 -37.14 15.52
N ILE A 39 -108.42 -37.71 14.98
CA ILE A 39 -109.76 -37.65 15.56
C ILE A 39 -109.82 -38.46 16.85
N ARG A 40 -109.16 -39.63 16.90
CA ARG A 40 -109.04 -40.43 18.13
C ARG A 40 -108.30 -39.67 19.24
N MET A 41 -107.20 -39.00 18.91
CA MET A 41 -106.44 -38.20 19.88
C MET A 41 -107.21 -36.94 20.31
N ALA A 42 -107.93 -36.30 19.39
CA ALA A 42 -108.80 -35.18 19.71
C ALA A 42 -109.94 -35.61 20.64
N LEU A 43 -110.58 -36.75 20.38
CA LEU A 43 -111.60 -37.33 21.24
C LEU A 43 -111.04 -37.76 22.60
N LEU A 44 -109.86 -38.39 22.67
CA LEU A 44 -109.20 -38.73 23.95
C LEU A 44 -108.84 -37.48 24.76
N SER A 45 -108.40 -36.40 24.09
CA SER A 45 -108.13 -35.13 24.74
C SER A 45 -109.40 -34.42 25.20
N LEU A 46 -110.54 -34.69 24.56
CA LEU A 46 -111.85 -34.17 24.95
C LEU A 46 -112.46 -34.99 26.10
N ASP A 47 -112.29 -36.32 26.04
CA ASP A 47 -112.79 -37.30 27.01
C ASP A 47 -112.15 -37.11 28.38
N LYS A 48 -110.83 -36.87 28.44
CA LYS A 48 -110.13 -36.45 29.67
C LYS A 48 -110.67 -35.17 30.31
N LYS A 49 -111.50 -34.39 29.62
CA LYS A 49 -111.92 -33.05 30.03
C LYS A 49 -113.43 -32.91 30.30
N ILE A 50 -114.25 -33.92 30.01
CA ILE A 50 -115.71 -33.86 30.19
C ILE A 50 -116.15 -34.96 31.16
N ASP A 51 -116.25 -34.63 32.45
CA ASP A 51 -116.71 -35.60 33.47
C ASP A 51 -118.24 -35.81 33.49
N LYS A 52 -119.04 -34.84 33.00
CA LYS A 52 -120.52 -34.96 32.92
C LYS A 52 -121.10 -34.29 31.66
N ASN A 53 -121.90 -35.04 30.91
CA ASN A 53 -122.54 -34.61 29.67
C ASN A 53 -123.86 -33.85 29.92
N THR A 54 -123.77 -32.63 30.45
CA THR A 54 -124.91 -31.71 30.61
C THR A 54 -125.13 -30.83 29.37
N GLY A 55 -126.34 -30.29 29.20
CA GLY A 55 -126.70 -29.46 28.04
C GLY A 55 -125.90 -28.14 27.92
N GLU A 56 -125.39 -27.64 29.04
CA GLU A 56 -124.56 -26.42 29.10
C GLU A 56 -123.13 -26.67 28.61
N VAL A 57 -122.52 -27.78 29.03
CA VAL A 57 -121.17 -28.17 28.58
C VAL A 57 -121.14 -28.39 27.07
N ARG A 58 -122.20 -28.97 26.49
CA ARG A 58 -122.34 -29.13 25.04
C ARG A 58 -122.41 -27.81 24.26
N ARG A 59 -122.98 -26.75 24.85
CA ARG A 59 -123.07 -25.42 24.21
C ARG A 59 -121.79 -24.62 24.34
N HIS A 60 -121.08 -24.76 25.46
CA HIS A 60 -119.85 -23.99 25.73
C HIS A 60 -118.55 -24.72 25.34
N LEU A 61 -118.61 -25.99 24.94
CA LEU A 61 -117.43 -26.78 24.57
C LEU A 61 -116.54 -26.08 23.53
N ARG A 62 -117.13 -25.62 22.42
CA ARG A 62 -116.38 -24.95 21.34
C ARG A 62 -115.72 -23.66 21.84
N SER A 63 -116.47 -22.86 22.59
CA SER A 63 -115.97 -21.60 23.16
C SER A 63 -114.83 -21.84 24.15
N ASN A 64 -114.91 -22.89 24.98
CA ASN A 64 -113.86 -23.26 25.92
C ASN A 64 -112.62 -23.82 25.21
N THR A 65 -112.79 -24.64 24.17
CA THR A 65 -111.65 -25.14 23.38
C THR A 65 -110.95 -24.02 22.60
N GLU A 66 -111.71 -23.07 22.05
CA GLU A 66 -111.15 -21.89 21.36
C GLU A 66 -110.41 -20.98 22.35
N ALA A 67 -110.97 -20.75 23.55
CA ALA A 67 -110.30 -19.97 24.60
C ALA A 67 -109.00 -20.61 25.09
N ASP A 68 -108.95 -21.93 25.19
CA ASP A 68 -107.74 -22.66 25.60
C ASP A 68 -106.65 -22.65 24.51
N VAL A 69 -107.03 -22.76 23.23
CA VAL A 69 -106.09 -22.61 22.11
C VAL A 69 -105.52 -21.19 22.07
N ILE A 70 -106.35 -20.18 22.28
CA ILE A 70 -105.89 -18.79 22.38
C ILE A 70 -104.93 -18.62 23.58
N ARG A 71 -105.20 -19.26 24.71
CA ARG A 71 -104.32 -19.21 25.89
C ARG A 71 -102.97 -19.90 25.64
N ALA A 72 -102.97 -21.07 25.00
CA ALA A 72 -101.74 -21.79 24.67
C ALA A 72 -100.89 -21.02 23.65
N ASN A 73 -101.52 -20.48 22.61
CA ASN A 73 -100.85 -19.64 21.62
C ASN A 73 -100.33 -18.33 22.23
N GLY A 74 -101.08 -17.73 23.15
CA GLY A 74 -100.63 -16.55 23.91
C GLY A 74 -99.43 -16.84 24.81
N ALA A 75 -99.36 -18.02 25.43
CA ALA A 75 -98.21 -18.44 26.22
C ALA A 75 -96.96 -18.64 25.34
N ALA A 76 -97.11 -19.32 24.20
CA ALA A 76 -96.01 -19.51 23.25
C ALA A 76 -95.48 -18.17 22.71
N LEU A 77 -96.35 -17.23 22.34
CA LEU A 77 -95.93 -15.90 21.90
C LEU A 77 -95.18 -15.11 22.98
N LYS A 78 -95.52 -15.31 24.26
CA LYS A 78 -94.80 -14.70 25.38
C LYS A 78 -93.40 -15.28 25.59
N GLU A 79 -93.19 -16.55 25.28
CA GLU A 79 -91.86 -17.17 25.31
C GLU A 79 -91.02 -16.76 24.09
N PHE A 80 -91.63 -16.71 22.90
CA PHE A 80 -90.95 -16.25 21.69
C PHE A 80 -90.55 -14.77 21.76
N SER A 81 -91.35 -13.91 22.40
CA SER A 81 -90.95 -12.50 22.59
C SER A 81 -89.73 -12.36 23.51
N GLN A 82 -89.60 -13.20 24.55
CA GLN A 82 -88.40 -13.23 25.37
C GLN A 82 -87.17 -13.70 24.58
N PHE A 83 -87.35 -14.66 23.68
CA PHE A 83 -86.27 -15.13 22.81
C PHE A 83 -85.83 -14.06 21.80
N ILE A 84 -86.78 -13.35 21.18
CA ILE A 84 -86.49 -12.24 20.25
C ILE A 84 -85.72 -11.13 20.97
N ASN A 85 -86.12 -10.75 22.19
CA ASN A 85 -85.39 -9.75 22.97
C ASN A 85 -83.94 -10.16 23.28
N ARG A 86 -83.67 -11.45 23.50
CA ARG A 86 -82.29 -11.95 23.68
C ARG A 86 -81.49 -11.90 22.38
N LEU A 87 -82.12 -12.19 21.26
CA LEU A 87 -81.50 -12.18 19.93
C LEU A 87 -81.19 -10.74 19.47
N GLU A 88 -82.06 -9.80 19.81
CA GLU A 88 -81.86 -8.37 19.60
C GLU A 88 -80.72 -7.82 20.49
N GLY A 89 -80.64 -8.28 21.75
CA GLY A 89 -79.50 -7.98 22.64
C GLY A 89 -78.16 -8.54 22.12
N LEU A 90 -78.18 -9.71 21.48
CA LEU A 90 -77.00 -10.28 20.81
C LEU A 90 -76.59 -9.42 19.60
N GLY A 91 -77.57 -8.96 18.81
CA GLY A 91 -77.34 -8.04 17.69
C GLY A 91 -76.66 -6.75 18.14
N GLN A 92 -77.14 -6.13 19.22
CA GLN A 92 -76.54 -4.92 19.78
C GLN A 92 -75.13 -5.14 20.34
N THR A 93 -74.86 -6.31 20.93
CA THR A 93 -73.50 -6.66 21.40
C THR A 93 -72.53 -6.88 20.25
N ILE A 94 -72.98 -7.48 19.14
CA ILE A 94 -72.16 -7.61 17.92
C ILE A 94 -71.89 -6.23 17.30
N GLU A 95 -72.90 -5.35 17.25
CA GLU A 95 -72.74 -4.02 16.69
C GLU A 95 -71.77 -3.15 17.52
N THR A 96 -71.86 -3.24 18.86
CA THR A 96 -70.91 -2.56 19.75
C THR A 96 -69.50 -3.13 19.66
N LEU A 97 -69.36 -4.44 19.46
CA LEU A 97 -68.07 -5.08 19.23
C LEU A 97 -67.45 -4.60 17.90
N ASN A 98 -68.24 -4.53 16.84
CA ASN A 98 -67.76 -4.08 15.53
C ASN A 98 -67.32 -2.61 15.57
N LYS A 99 -68.09 -1.74 16.23
CA LYS A 99 -67.69 -0.34 16.48
C LYS A 99 -66.39 -0.23 17.27
N ARG A 100 -66.14 -1.13 18.23
CA ARG A 100 -64.88 -1.17 18.97
C ARG A 100 -63.71 -1.64 18.10
N PHE A 101 -63.92 -2.61 17.22
CA PHE A 101 -62.90 -3.05 16.27
C PHE A 101 -62.51 -1.94 15.29
N GLU A 102 -63.48 -1.26 14.69
CA GLU A 102 -63.22 -0.10 13.82
C GLU A 102 -62.50 1.03 14.59
N GLY A 103 -62.91 1.29 15.84
CA GLY A 103 -62.23 2.28 16.69
C GLY A 103 -60.77 1.90 16.98
N MET A 104 -60.51 0.64 17.26
CA MET A 104 -59.17 0.13 17.53
C MET A 104 -58.29 0.14 16.28
N GLU A 105 -58.83 -0.25 15.11
CA GLU A 105 -58.14 -0.20 13.84
C GLU A 105 -57.75 1.24 13.47
N ASN A 106 -58.66 2.20 13.67
CA ASN A 106 -58.37 3.62 13.46
C ASN A 106 -57.28 4.14 14.41
N LEU A 107 -57.28 3.73 15.68
CA LEU A 107 -56.24 4.10 16.64
C LEU A 107 -54.88 3.49 16.29
N VAL A 108 -54.85 2.23 15.83
CA VAL A 108 -53.63 1.55 15.39
C VAL A 108 -53.06 2.23 14.15
N ASN A 109 -53.90 2.56 13.16
CA ASN A 109 -53.46 3.25 11.95
C ASN A 109 -52.94 4.67 12.25
N LYS A 110 -53.57 5.37 13.19
CA LYS A 110 -53.08 6.68 13.63
C LYS A 110 -51.73 6.56 14.35
N ALA A 111 -51.59 5.62 15.27
CA ALA A 111 -50.33 5.37 15.98
C ALA A 111 -49.21 4.93 15.03
N ASP A 112 -49.49 4.11 14.01
CA ASP A 112 -48.52 3.69 13.00
C ASP A 112 -48.05 4.87 12.14
N ASN A 113 -48.97 5.76 11.73
CA ASN A 113 -48.61 6.96 10.98
C ASN A 113 -47.77 7.95 11.80
N ASP A 114 -48.15 8.19 13.06
CA ASP A 114 -47.40 9.06 13.98
C ASP A 114 -46.00 8.46 14.25
N THR A 115 -45.93 7.13 14.42
CA THR A 115 -44.66 6.40 14.62
C THR A 115 -43.78 6.45 13.37
N LYS A 116 -44.34 6.33 12.17
CA LYS A 116 -43.57 6.45 10.91
C LYS A 116 -42.90 7.82 10.78
N SER A 117 -43.61 8.90 11.10
CA SER A 117 -43.03 10.25 11.06
C SER A 117 -41.91 10.41 12.09
N ALA A 118 -42.14 9.97 13.34
CA ALA A 118 -41.12 10.04 14.39
C ALA A 118 -39.89 9.18 14.08
N VAL A 119 -40.08 8.00 13.47
CA VAL A 119 -38.98 7.11 13.04
C VAL A 119 -38.19 7.73 11.89
N GLN A 120 -38.84 8.42 10.94
CA GLN A 120 -38.15 9.15 9.88
C GLN A 120 -37.30 10.30 10.44
N GLU A 121 -37.83 11.11 11.36
CA GLU A 121 -37.06 12.16 12.03
C GLU A 121 -35.88 11.58 12.82
N THR A 122 -36.09 10.48 13.53
CA THR A 122 -35.02 9.79 14.28
C THR A 122 -33.93 9.28 13.35
N LYS A 123 -34.28 8.70 12.20
CA LYS A 123 -33.30 8.28 11.18
C LYS A 123 -32.50 9.46 10.63
N GLY A 124 -33.18 10.56 10.30
CA GLY A 124 -32.51 11.79 9.85
C GLY A 124 -31.53 12.32 10.90
N LEU A 125 -31.93 12.36 12.17
CA LEU A 125 -31.05 12.78 13.27
C LEU A 125 -29.85 11.83 13.47
N ILE A 126 -30.03 10.52 13.32
CA ILE A 126 -28.93 9.54 13.39
C ILE A 126 -27.95 9.76 12.23
N GLU A 127 -28.43 9.99 11.02
CA GLU A 127 -27.57 10.31 9.87
C GLU A 127 -26.80 11.62 10.09
N HIS A 128 -27.45 12.65 10.64
CA HIS A 128 -26.79 13.91 10.98
C HIS A 128 -25.75 13.72 12.09
N GLN A 129 -26.05 12.93 13.12
CA GLN A 129 -25.11 12.61 14.19
C GLN A 129 -23.87 11.88 13.63
N ASN A 130 -24.07 10.93 12.71
CA ASN A 130 -22.99 10.21 12.06
C ASN A 130 -22.14 11.15 11.18
N ASN A 131 -22.77 12.04 10.42
CA ASN A 131 -22.06 13.05 9.62
C ASN A 131 -21.23 13.99 10.50
N ILE A 132 -21.75 14.41 11.66
CA ILE A 132 -21.01 15.24 12.62
C ILE A 132 -19.81 14.47 13.20
N LYS A 133 -19.98 13.18 13.55
CA LYS A 133 -18.86 12.35 14.04
C LYS A 133 -17.77 12.19 12.99
N ILE A 134 -18.13 11.98 11.73
CA ILE A 134 -17.18 11.91 10.62
C ILE A 134 -16.43 13.24 10.47
N LYS A 135 -17.15 14.37 10.49
CA LYS A 135 -16.53 15.71 10.43
C LYS A 135 -15.60 15.97 11.63
N GLN A 136 -15.96 15.55 12.83
CA GLN A 136 -15.09 15.63 14.01
C GLN A 136 -13.82 14.78 13.85
N ALA A 137 -13.95 13.57 13.33
CA ALA A 137 -12.80 12.70 13.08
C ALA A 137 -11.86 13.30 12.03
N ILE A 138 -12.41 13.87 10.95
CA ILE A 138 -11.63 14.58 9.92
C ILE A 138 -10.94 15.80 10.51
N LEU A 139 -11.63 16.61 11.33
CA LEU A 139 -11.04 17.78 11.98
C LEU A 139 -9.92 17.40 12.95
N ALA A 140 -10.09 16.32 13.70
CA ALA A 140 -9.06 15.80 14.60
C ALA A 140 -7.83 15.30 13.82
N ALA A 141 -8.05 14.57 12.72
CA ALA A 141 -6.97 14.13 11.83
C ALA A 141 -6.26 15.31 11.17
N PHE A 142 -7.01 16.33 10.74
CA PHE A 142 -6.47 17.55 10.16
C PHE A 142 -5.62 18.33 11.16
N LYS A 143 -6.12 18.53 12.39
CA LYS A 143 -5.36 19.21 13.45
C LYS A 143 -4.08 18.47 13.82
N ALA A 144 -4.13 17.13 13.92
CA ALA A 144 -2.96 16.32 14.23
C ALA A 144 -1.90 16.37 13.11
N LYS A 145 -2.33 16.45 11.85
CA LYS A 145 -1.44 16.44 10.69
C LYS A 145 -0.92 17.81 10.27
N PHE A 146 -1.68 18.89 10.43
CA PHE A 146 -1.36 20.18 9.81
C PHE A 146 -1.22 21.36 10.77
N VAL A 147 -1.50 21.17 12.07
CA VAL A 147 -1.41 22.25 13.07
C VAL A 147 -0.31 21.94 14.08
N ILE A 148 0.64 22.86 14.19
CA ILE A 148 1.64 22.88 15.26
C ILE A 148 1.01 23.57 16.47
N SER A 149 1.24 23.02 17.67
CA SER A 149 0.80 23.68 18.92
C SER A 149 1.64 24.92 19.22
N GLU A 150 1.07 25.94 19.86
CA GLU A 150 1.81 27.16 20.21
C GLU A 150 3.03 26.86 21.09
N SER A 151 2.94 25.84 21.95
CA SER A 151 4.09 25.34 22.74
C SER A 151 5.21 24.74 21.88
N GLU A 152 4.88 24.05 20.77
CA GLU A 152 5.89 23.51 19.85
C GLU A 152 6.53 24.63 19.01
N ALA A 153 5.77 25.67 18.66
CA ALA A 153 6.31 26.85 18.00
C ALA A 153 7.27 27.63 18.93
N GLU A 154 6.94 27.76 20.21
CA GLU A 154 7.85 28.34 21.21
C GLU A 154 9.16 27.57 21.34
N ILE A 155 9.14 26.24 21.25
CA ILE A 155 10.36 25.41 21.26
C ILE A 155 11.27 25.75 20.08
N LEU A 156 10.73 26.14 18.92
CA LEU A 156 11.53 26.51 17.75
C LEU A 156 12.04 27.96 17.83
N VAL A 157 11.20 28.90 18.27
CA VAL A 157 11.47 30.34 18.18
C VAL A 157 12.19 30.89 19.41
N SER A 158 11.92 30.38 20.61
CA SER A 158 12.47 30.96 21.85
C SER A 158 13.94 30.60 22.06
N SER A 159 14.81 31.60 22.16
CA SER A 159 16.26 31.43 22.42
C SER A 159 16.59 30.86 23.81
N SER A 160 15.59 30.66 24.67
CA SER A 160 15.73 30.22 26.07
C SER A 160 15.80 28.71 26.23
N HIS A 161 15.28 27.93 25.27
CA HIS A 161 15.30 26.47 25.36
C HIS A 161 16.62 25.89 24.83
N PRO A 162 17.16 24.81 25.43
CA PRO A 162 18.30 24.09 24.87
C PRO A 162 17.90 23.35 23.58
N ILE A 163 18.87 23.15 22.67
CA ILE A 163 18.67 22.33 21.46
C ILE A 163 18.76 20.86 21.86
N ASP A 164 17.64 20.34 22.34
CA ASP A 164 17.50 18.94 22.73
C ASP A 164 16.88 18.10 21.61
N LYS A 165 16.79 16.78 21.84
CA LYS A 165 16.12 15.84 20.93
C LYS A 165 14.70 16.32 20.54
N GLN A 166 13.99 16.96 21.48
CA GLN A 166 12.66 17.53 21.26
C GLN A 166 12.64 18.62 20.18
N PHE A 167 13.68 19.46 20.08
CA PHE A 167 13.79 20.46 19.02
C PHE A 167 13.88 19.79 17.64
N PHE A 168 14.69 18.74 17.51
CA PHE A 168 14.83 18.00 16.26
C PHE A 168 13.56 17.23 15.88
N ASP A 169 12.85 16.67 16.86
CA ASP A 169 11.57 15.99 16.64
C ASP A 169 10.50 16.98 16.12
N VAL A 170 10.43 18.18 16.71
CA VAL A 170 9.52 19.24 16.25
C VAL A 170 9.92 19.78 14.88
N LEU A 171 11.22 19.98 14.60
CA LEU A 171 11.69 20.42 13.28
C LEU A 171 11.35 19.40 12.18
N ASN A 172 11.52 18.10 12.46
CA ASN A 172 11.13 17.04 11.52
C ASN A 172 9.61 16.99 11.31
N LYS A 173 8.82 17.26 12.37
CA LYS A 173 7.37 17.41 12.25
C LYS A 173 7.02 18.58 11.32
N VAL A 174 7.67 19.75 11.47
CA VAL A 174 7.45 20.91 10.59
C VAL A 174 7.76 20.58 9.13
N LYS A 175 8.89 19.91 8.86
CA LYS A 175 9.25 19.46 7.51
C LYS A 175 8.21 18.53 6.90
N LYS A 176 7.70 17.60 7.71
CA LYS A 176 6.66 16.68 7.28
C LYS A 176 5.36 17.42 6.96
N ILE A 177 4.97 18.39 7.80
CA ILE A 177 3.79 19.23 7.54
C ILE A 177 3.98 20.02 6.24
N HIS A 178 5.16 20.60 6.03
CA HIS A 178 5.46 21.33 4.80
C HIS A 178 5.34 20.43 3.56
N ALA A 179 5.86 19.20 3.60
CA ALA A 179 5.71 18.25 2.49
C ALA A 179 4.26 17.76 2.31
N ASP A 180 3.54 17.51 3.39
CA ASP A 180 2.13 17.10 3.35
C ASP A 180 1.22 18.24 2.82
N CYS A 181 1.64 19.51 2.97
CA CYS A 181 0.94 20.67 2.38
C CYS A 181 0.99 20.68 0.85
N ASP A 182 2.02 20.11 0.21
CA ASP A 182 2.05 19.97 -1.26
C ASP A 182 0.87 19.12 -1.76
N ALA A 183 0.44 18.13 -0.99
CA ALA A 183 -0.76 17.33 -1.30
C ALA A 183 -2.06 18.13 -1.11
N LEU A 184 -2.11 19.10 -0.20
CA LEU A 184 -3.26 19.99 -0.04
C LEU A 184 -3.36 21.01 -1.18
N LEU A 185 -2.24 21.47 -1.73
CA LEU A 185 -2.20 22.34 -2.91
C LEU A 185 -2.71 21.65 -4.17
N ALA A 186 -2.58 20.31 -4.25
CA ALA A 186 -3.19 19.51 -5.31
C ALA A 186 -4.71 19.37 -5.19
N THR A 187 -5.29 19.76 -4.04
CA THR A 187 -6.74 19.70 -3.76
C THR A 187 -7.37 21.11 -3.90
N ASP A 188 -8.70 21.18 -3.98
CA ASP A 188 -9.48 22.41 -4.25
C ASP A 188 -9.29 23.59 -3.26
N ASN A 189 -8.60 23.41 -2.13
CA ASN A 189 -8.39 24.43 -1.10
C ASN A 189 -6.95 24.99 -1.10
N GLN A 190 -6.57 25.68 -2.17
CA GLN A 190 -5.21 26.19 -2.36
C GLN A 190 -4.79 27.27 -1.34
N GLU A 191 -5.71 28.15 -0.92
CA GLU A 191 -5.39 29.28 -0.02
C GLU A 191 -4.90 28.82 1.36
N LEU A 192 -5.56 27.81 1.95
CA LEU A 192 -5.17 27.26 3.25
C LEU A 192 -3.83 26.52 3.19
N GLY A 193 -3.58 25.81 2.09
CA GLY A 193 -2.29 25.14 1.85
C GLY A 193 -1.15 26.15 1.78
N LEU A 194 -1.34 27.25 1.05
CA LEU A 194 -0.36 28.34 0.93
C LEU A 194 -0.11 29.05 2.26
N GLU A 195 -1.15 29.34 3.05
CA GLU A 195 -0.98 30.00 4.36
C GLU A 195 -0.19 29.12 5.34
N ILE A 196 -0.53 27.83 5.43
CA ILE A 196 0.17 26.88 6.29
C ILE A 196 1.61 26.73 5.81
N MET A 197 1.83 26.55 4.51
CA MET A 197 3.18 26.43 3.95
C MET A 197 4.04 27.67 4.26
N SER A 198 3.51 28.88 4.07
CA SER A 198 4.24 30.12 4.40
C SER A 198 4.59 30.21 5.89
N LYS A 199 3.68 29.81 6.79
CA LYS A 199 3.96 29.76 8.24
C LYS A 199 5.01 28.70 8.58
N MET A 200 4.93 27.51 7.99
CA MET A 200 5.90 26.43 8.22
C MET A 200 7.29 26.81 7.71
N SER A 201 7.40 27.46 6.54
CA SER A 201 8.68 27.97 6.03
C SER A 201 9.28 29.01 6.96
N THR A 202 8.46 29.93 7.49
CA THR A 202 8.91 30.93 8.47
C THR A 202 9.46 30.26 9.74
N TYR A 203 8.77 29.24 10.27
CA TYR A 203 9.26 28.49 11.43
C TYR A 203 10.52 27.68 11.12
N MET A 204 10.64 27.12 9.91
CA MET A 204 11.85 26.44 9.48
C MET A 204 13.03 27.40 9.43
N ASP A 205 12.88 28.56 8.78
CA ASP A 205 13.95 29.57 8.69
C ASP A 205 14.43 30.02 10.07
N GLN A 206 13.50 30.35 10.96
CA GLN A 206 13.84 30.74 12.34
C GLN A 206 14.53 29.61 13.11
N ALA A 207 14.11 28.36 12.91
CA ALA A 207 14.74 27.20 13.52
C ALA A 207 16.17 26.98 13.00
N TYR A 208 16.40 27.11 11.69
CA TYR A 208 17.74 26.98 11.10
C TYR A 208 18.67 28.10 11.53
N ASP A 209 18.20 29.35 11.59
CA ASP A 209 19.02 30.48 12.04
C ASP A 209 19.43 30.32 13.50
N ARG A 210 18.52 29.83 14.34
CA ARG A 210 18.84 29.51 15.73
C ARG A 210 19.80 28.32 15.84
N LEU A 211 19.57 27.25 15.08
CA LEU A 211 20.47 26.10 15.03
C LEU A 211 21.87 26.54 14.63
N PHE A 212 21.98 27.38 13.60
CA PHE A 212 23.23 27.94 13.12
C PHE A 212 23.93 28.79 14.20
N PHE A 213 23.21 29.67 14.89
CA PHE A 213 23.78 30.49 15.96
C PHE A 213 24.33 29.65 17.12
N VAL A 214 23.59 28.64 17.56
CA VAL A 214 24.02 27.74 18.64
C VAL A 214 25.19 26.89 18.18
N VAL A 215 25.14 26.31 16.98
CA VAL A 215 26.27 25.56 16.39
C VAL A 215 27.51 26.45 16.30
N GLN A 216 27.41 27.70 15.84
CA GLN A 216 28.56 28.61 15.80
C GLN A 216 29.13 28.92 17.19
N LYS A 217 28.26 29.04 18.21
CA LYS A 217 28.69 29.26 19.59
C LYS A 217 29.40 28.03 20.14
N ASP A 218 28.83 26.85 19.94
CA ASP A 218 29.35 25.58 20.43
C ASP A 218 30.65 25.21 19.73
N LEU A 219 30.76 25.45 18.42
CA LEU A 219 31.99 25.24 17.64
C LEU A 219 33.16 26.10 18.13
N LYS A 220 32.89 27.28 18.71
CA LYS A 220 33.92 28.14 19.29
C LYS A 220 34.34 27.71 20.70
N THR A 221 33.50 26.93 21.39
CA THR A 221 33.70 26.53 22.79
C THR A 221 34.05 25.04 22.95
N VAL A 222 34.12 24.25 21.87
CA VAL A 222 34.45 22.81 21.93
C VAL A 222 35.78 22.60 22.64
N LYS A 223 35.71 22.23 23.93
CA LYS A 223 36.80 21.62 24.68
C LYS A 223 36.68 20.11 24.53
N ASN A 224 37.82 19.41 24.57
CA ASN A 224 37.91 18.01 24.18
C ASN A 224 37.09 17.02 25.06
N ASP A 225 36.53 17.44 26.19
CA ASP A 225 36.00 16.51 27.22
C ASP A 225 34.50 16.15 27.14
N ASP A 226 33.64 16.94 26.49
CA ASP A 226 32.18 16.69 26.54
C ASP A 226 31.65 15.82 25.38
N GLN A 227 31.60 14.50 25.57
CA GLN A 227 31.05 13.55 24.57
C GLN A 227 29.56 13.79 24.24
N THR A 228 28.77 14.26 25.21
CA THR A 228 27.33 14.52 25.01
C THR A 228 27.10 15.72 24.09
N SER A 229 27.85 16.80 24.30
CA SER A 229 27.83 18.00 23.46
C SER A 229 28.31 17.71 22.04
N LYS A 230 29.31 16.82 21.87
CA LYS A 230 29.77 16.36 20.56
C LYS A 230 28.70 15.60 19.77
N LYS A 231 27.88 14.77 20.43
CA LYS A 231 26.76 14.06 19.77
C LYS A 231 25.63 15.00 19.36
N GLN A 232 25.26 15.95 20.20
CA GLN A 232 24.26 16.97 19.87
C GLN A 232 24.76 17.86 18.73
N LEU A 233 26.02 18.27 18.76
CA LEU A 233 26.67 19.03 17.70
C LEU A 233 26.76 18.24 16.38
N SER A 234 27.07 16.95 16.43
CA SER A 234 27.06 16.06 15.26
C SER A 234 25.66 15.99 14.62
N GLN A 235 24.62 15.79 15.44
CA GLN A 235 23.24 15.79 14.97
C GLN A 235 22.83 17.15 14.40
N ALA A 236 23.24 18.25 15.02
CA ALA A 236 22.99 19.61 14.54
C ALA A 236 23.69 19.88 13.19
N LEU A 237 24.96 19.49 13.05
CA LEU A 237 25.72 19.61 11.80
C LEU A 237 25.11 18.78 10.67
N LYS A 238 24.61 17.57 10.98
CA LYS A 238 23.89 16.72 10.01
C LYS A 238 22.62 17.41 9.50
N VAL A 239 21.84 18.02 10.39
CA VAL A 239 20.62 18.75 9.99
C VAL A 239 20.96 20.05 9.25
N LEU A 240 22.06 20.72 9.61
CA LEU A 240 22.54 21.91 8.92
C LEU A 240 23.06 21.62 7.50
N SER A 241 23.51 20.39 7.22
CA SER A 241 24.00 19.99 5.89
C SER A 241 22.96 20.14 4.77
N GLU A 242 21.67 20.23 5.12
CA GLU A 242 20.60 20.50 4.17
C GLU A 242 20.63 21.93 3.60
N ARG A 243 21.34 22.88 4.25
CA ARG A 243 21.58 24.24 3.77
C ARG A 243 23.07 24.47 3.53
N PRO A 244 23.57 24.25 2.29
CA PRO A 244 25.00 24.30 1.98
C PRO A 244 25.71 25.59 2.38
N ALA A 245 25.06 26.75 2.19
CA ALA A 245 25.64 28.05 2.50
C ALA A 245 25.91 28.25 4.00
N GLN A 246 24.97 27.87 4.86
CA GLN A 246 25.15 27.97 6.32
C GLN A 246 26.14 26.92 6.82
N PHE A 247 26.13 25.72 6.22
CA PHE A 247 27.09 24.66 6.54
C PHE A 247 28.54 25.05 6.22
N GLU A 248 28.80 25.68 5.07
CA GLU A 248 30.15 26.13 4.70
C GLU A 248 30.71 27.15 5.70
N VAL A 249 29.88 28.11 6.14
CA VAL A 249 30.29 29.10 7.15
C VAL A 249 30.56 28.43 8.51
N ALA A 250 29.79 27.41 8.88
CA ALA A 250 30.03 26.63 10.10
C ALA A 250 31.35 25.84 10.02
N LEU A 251 31.64 25.20 8.88
CA LEU A 251 32.91 24.51 8.64
C LEU A 251 34.12 25.45 8.69
N LYS A 252 34.00 26.63 8.09
CA LYS A 252 35.03 27.66 8.17
C LYS A 252 35.26 28.08 9.62
N THR A 253 34.20 28.33 10.38
CA THR A 253 34.28 28.67 11.81
C THR A 253 34.93 27.57 12.64
N LEU A 254 34.62 26.30 12.36
CA LEU A 254 35.26 25.14 12.99
C LEU A 254 36.76 25.12 12.69
N SER A 255 37.14 25.25 11.41
CA SER A 255 38.54 25.24 10.99
C SER A 255 39.34 26.38 11.64
N GLU A 256 38.80 27.59 11.70
CA GLU A 256 39.43 28.75 12.35
C GLU A 256 39.57 28.55 13.87
N SER A 257 38.55 28.00 14.53
CA SER A 257 38.60 27.72 15.97
C SER A 257 39.63 26.64 16.30
N ARG A 258 39.65 25.52 15.55
CA ARG A 258 40.62 24.45 15.74
C ARG A 258 42.04 24.90 15.41
N GLN A 259 42.24 25.66 14.34
CA GLN A 259 43.56 26.23 14.02
C GLN A 259 44.08 27.11 15.16
N ARG A 260 43.25 27.99 15.72
CA ARG A 260 43.64 28.83 16.87
C ARG A 260 43.97 27.97 18.09
N SER A 261 43.13 26.98 18.40
CA SER A 261 43.35 26.05 19.51
C SER A 261 44.66 25.26 19.36
N LEU A 262 44.90 24.68 18.19
CA LEU A 262 46.11 23.91 17.88
C LEU A 262 47.36 24.78 17.94
N THR A 263 47.29 26.01 17.45
CA THR A 263 48.41 26.96 17.55
C THR A 263 48.71 27.29 19.00
N THR A 264 47.70 27.52 19.83
CA THR A 264 47.89 27.76 21.28
C THR A 264 48.44 26.52 21.99
N LEU A 265 47.93 25.32 21.67
CA LEU A 265 48.43 24.06 22.24
C LEU A 265 49.87 23.79 21.82
N PHE A 266 50.24 24.09 20.58
CA PHE A 266 51.61 23.96 20.08
C PHE A 266 52.56 24.91 20.81
N VAL A 267 52.18 26.19 20.94
CA VAL A 267 52.98 27.17 21.69
C VAL A 267 53.12 26.75 23.16
N ASN A 268 52.05 26.25 23.78
CA ASN A 268 52.10 25.75 25.15
C ASN A 268 53.03 24.53 25.27
N ALA A 269 52.99 23.59 24.33
CA ALA A 269 53.86 22.41 24.33
C ALA A 269 55.35 22.78 24.13
N LEU A 270 55.63 23.84 23.37
CA LEU A 270 56.98 24.35 23.18
C LEU A 270 57.52 25.09 24.40
N THR A 271 56.67 25.86 25.09
CA THR A 271 57.12 26.88 26.06
C THR A 271 56.81 26.57 27.52
N THR A 272 55.83 25.71 27.80
CA THR A 272 55.32 25.49 29.15
C THR A 272 55.87 24.20 29.74
N ASP A 273 56.62 24.30 30.83
CA ASP A 273 57.00 23.15 31.64
C ASP A 273 55.79 22.66 32.43
N THR A 274 55.42 21.39 32.26
CA THR A 274 54.46 20.74 33.15
C THR A 274 55.20 20.00 34.26
N ALA A 275 54.52 19.67 35.37
CA ALA A 275 55.14 18.99 36.51
C ALA A 275 55.75 17.61 36.18
N HIS A 276 55.38 17.02 35.03
CA HIS A 276 55.80 15.68 34.61
C HIS A 276 56.55 15.66 33.26
N GLU A 277 56.45 16.71 32.44
CA GLU A 277 57.13 16.81 31.14
C GLU A 277 57.73 18.20 30.96
N LYS A 278 59.02 18.24 30.63
CA LYS A 278 59.73 19.48 30.29
C LYS A 278 59.29 19.96 28.90
N ALA A 279 59.22 21.27 28.74
CA ALA A 279 58.93 21.94 27.49
C ALA A 279 59.88 21.46 26.38
N ILE A 280 59.37 21.34 25.16
CA ILE A 280 60.15 20.82 24.02
C ILE A 280 61.39 21.70 23.77
N ASP A 281 61.30 23.02 24.03
CA ASP A 281 62.44 23.96 23.92
C ASP A 281 63.57 23.69 24.93
N PHE A 282 63.32 22.94 26.01
CA PHE A 282 64.38 22.50 26.92
C PHE A 282 65.43 21.62 26.21
N TYR A 283 65.03 20.89 25.17
CA TYR A 283 65.90 20.00 24.39
C TYR A 283 66.50 20.66 23.15
N ALA A 284 66.39 21.98 22.98
CA ALA A 284 66.89 22.70 21.82
C ALA A 284 68.42 22.55 21.59
N PHE A 285 69.17 22.11 22.62
CA PHE A 285 70.61 21.83 22.50
C PHE A 285 70.94 20.55 21.70
N ASP A 286 69.96 19.66 21.52
CA ASP A 286 70.08 18.44 20.71
C ASP A 286 69.08 18.52 19.53
N PRO A 287 69.54 18.90 18.31
CA PRO A 287 68.67 19.07 17.16
C PRO A 287 67.89 17.83 16.75
N LEU A 288 68.46 16.63 16.95
CA LEU A 288 67.79 15.38 16.56
C LEU A 288 66.62 15.08 17.50
N ARG A 289 66.84 15.28 18.80
CA ARG A 289 65.79 15.10 19.81
C ARG A 289 64.71 16.17 19.71
N TYR A 290 65.10 17.43 19.52
CA TYR A 290 64.17 18.55 19.35
C TYR A 290 63.22 18.32 18.16
N VAL A 291 63.76 17.94 17.00
CA VAL A 291 62.94 17.63 15.81
C VAL A 291 62.09 16.37 16.03
N GLY A 292 62.64 15.35 16.70
CA GLY A 292 61.91 14.13 17.05
C GLY A 292 60.69 14.40 17.94
N ASP A 293 60.84 15.22 18.97
CA ASP A 293 59.78 15.57 19.92
C ASP A 293 58.70 16.46 19.26
N ILE A 294 59.09 17.39 18.37
CA ILE A 294 58.14 18.15 17.54
C ILE A 294 57.32 17.21 16.64
N LEU A 295 57.97 16.27 15.95
CA LEU A 295 57.27 15.33 15.07
C LEU A 295 56.36 14.38 15.86
N ALA A 296 56.76 13.96 17.06
CA ALA A 296 55.95 13.13 17.95
C ALA A 296 54.69 13.90 18.42
N TRP A 297 54.84 15.17 18.80
CA TRP A 297 53.71 16.03 19.15
C TRP A 297 52.75 16.21 17.97
N ILE A 298 53.28 16.52 16.78
CA ILE A 298 52.48 16.65 15.55
C ILE A 298 51.73 15.34 15.26
N HIS A 299 52.39 14.19 15.38
CA HIS A 299 51.76 12.90 15.15
C HIS A 299 50.61 12.64 16.13
N SER A 300 50.83 12.88 17.44
CA SER A 300 49.79 12.75 18.47
C SER A 300 48.59 13.65 18.16
N GLU A 301 48.86 14.90 17.79
CA GLU A 301 47.81 15.90 17.58
C GLU A 301 47.05 15.67 16.27
N ILE A 302 47.68 15.14 15.22
CA ILE A 302 47.00 14.67 14.01
C ILE A 302 46.01 13.54 14.33
N VAL A 303 46.41 12.60 15.19
CA VAL A 303 45.54 11.49 15.61
C VAL A 303 44.35 12.02 16.41
N ASN A 304 44.59 12.95 17.35
CA ASN A 304 43.54 13.61 18.12
C ASN A 304 42.57 14.39 17.21
N GLU A 305 43.07 15.19 16.27
CA GLU A 305 42.23 15.96 15.35
C GLU A 305 41.39 15.02 14.48
N ARG A 306 42.00 13.95 13.96
CA ARG A 306 41.28 12.94 13.17
C ARG A 306 40.15 12.29 13.98
N GLU A 307 40.39 11.97 15.24
CA GLU A 307 39.36 11.40 16.11
C GLU A 307 38.24 12.40 16.39
N THR A 308 38.57 13.67 16.67
CA THR A 308 37.56 14.71 16.89
C THR A 308 36.70 14.95 15.65
N VAL A 309 37.29 15.07 14.47
CA VAL A 309 36.57 15.19 13.19
C VAL A 309 35.70 13.96 12.96
N SER A 310 36.23 12.76 13.18
CA SER A 310 35.47 11.51 13.03
C SER A 310 34.30 11.42 14.01
N SER A 311 34.44 11.96 15.22
CA SER A 311 33.37 12.01 16.22
C SER A 311 32.27 13.02 15.87
N LEU A 312 32.62 14.12 15.19
CA LEU A 312 31.69 15.20 14.82
C LEU A 312 30.89 14.87 13.57
N PHE A 313 31.52 14.30 12.54
CA PHE A 313 30.83 13.92 11.30
C PHE A 313 30.30 12.47 11.33
N GLY A 314 30.52 11.77 12.44
CA GLY A 314 30.25 10.35 12.55
C GLY A 314 31.15 9.53 11.62
N SER A 315 31.19 8.23 11.83
CA SER A 315 31.77 7.27 10.88
C SER A 315 30.96 7.16 9.57
N GLU A 316 30.29 8.22 9.11
CA GLU A 316 29.51 8.28 7.88
C GLU A 316 30.34 8.74 6.66
N MET A 317 31.68 8.68 6.75
CA MET A 317 32.54 8.60 5.56
C MET A 317 33.07 7.19 5.32
N LYS A 318 32.48 6.19 5.99
CA LYS A 318 32.64 4.77 5.67
C LYS A 318 31.30 4.05 5.78
N SER A 319 30.87 3.48 4.64
CA SER A 319 29.81 2.48 4.49
C SER A 319 28.36 2.99 4.53
N ALA A 320 27.93 3.60 3.43
CA ALA A 320 26.55 3.45 2.96
C ALA A 320 26.57 3.38 1.42
N THR A 321 26.38 2.16 0.90
CA THR A 321 25.97 1.87 -0.49
C THR A 321 26.55 2.74 -1.61
N GLY A 322 27.66 2.29 -2.20
CA GLY A 322 28.08 2.77 -3.53
C GLY A 322 28.69 4.17 -3.53
N ASP A 323 29.61 4.42 -2.61
CA ASP A 323 30.43 5.62 -2.61
C ASP A 323 31.20 5.75 -3.94
N LYS A 324 30.77 6.67 -4.80
CA LYS A 324 31.55 7.08 -5.99
C LYS A 324 32.94 7.61 -5.59
N SER A 325 33.13 7.95 -4.30
CA SER A 325 34.40 8.36 -3.70
C SER A 325 35.47 7.27 -3.65
N VAL A 326 35.10 5.98 -3.70
CA VAL A 326 36.10 4.88 -3.75
C VAL A 326 36.99 5.01 -4.98
N ASN A 327 36.43 5.48 -6.11
CA ASN A 327 37.16 5.72 -7.35
C ASN A 327 38.03 6.98 -7.31
N THR A 328 37.95 7.78 -6.25
CA THR A 328 38.79 8.97 -6.03
C THR A 328 40.15 8.59 -5.45
N TYR A 329 40.24 7.51 -4.67
CA TYR A 329 41.49 7.10 -3.99
C TYR A 329 41.94 5.67 -4.30
N THR A 330 41.08 4.81 -4.86
CA THR A 330 41.44 3.44 -5.25
C THR A 330 41.39 3.29 -6.78
N PRO A 331 42.45 2.77 -7.43
CA PRO A 331 42.43 2.49 -8.86
C PRO A 331 41.31 1.49 -9.23
N ASN A 332 40.62 1.74 -10.35
CA ASN A 332 39.46 0.96 -10.77
C ASN A 332 39.69 -0.56 -10.82
N HIS A 333 40.89 -0.99 -11.21
CA HIS A 333 41.27 -2.40 -11.35
C HIS A 333 41.46 -3.12 -10.00
N GLN A 334 41.67 -2.39 -8.90
CA GLN A 334 41.93 -2.95 -7.56
C GLN A 334 40.70 -3.04 -6.66
N ILE A 335 39.59 -2.43 -7.08
CA ILE A 335 38.36 -2.40 -6.28
C ILE A 335 37.84 -3.84 -6.13
N PRO A 336 37.64 -4.37 -4.91
CA PRO A 336 37.10 -5.71 -4.69
C PRO A 336 35.57 -5.73 -4.79
N LEU A 337 34.99 -6.93 -4.83
CA LEU A 337 33.58 -7.19 -4.63
C LEU A 337 33.16 -6.83 -3.20
N THR A 338 31.88 -6.51 -3.07
CA THR A 338 31.21 -6.41 -1.76
C THR A 338 30.78 -7.81 -1.30
N GLU A 339 30.45 -7.95 -0.01
CA GLU A 339 29.89 -9.21 0.52
C GLU A 339 28.63 -9.66 -0.24
N LEU A 340 27.77 -8.70 -0.61
CA LEU A 340 26.61 -8.97 -1.47
C LEU A 340 27.04 -9.46 -2.86
N GLY A 341 28.07 -8.85 -3.45
CA GLY A 341 28.63 -9.26 -4.73
C GLY A 341 29.17 -10.69 -4.72
N HIS A 342 29.83 -11.11 -3.64
CA HIS A 342 30.26 -12.51 -3.48
C HIS A 342 29.09 -13.48 -3.41
N LYS A 343 28.00 -13.13 -2.69
CA LYS A 343 26.78 -13.94 -2.66
C LYS A 343 26.13 -14.06 -4.05
N GLN A 344 26.09 -12.95 -4.79
CA GLN A 344 25.57 -12.92 -6.16
C GLN A 344 26.40 -13.79 -7.11
N ALA A 345 27.73 -13.73 -7.01
CA ALA A 345 28.64 -14.55 -7.80
C ALA A 345 28.43 -16.05 -7.54
N LYS A 346 28.28 -16.46 -6.27
CA LYS A 346 28.01 -17.86 -5.92
C LYS A 346 26.64 -18.33 -6.44
N ASN A 347 25.60 -17.50 -6.31
CA ASN A 347 24.27 -17.81 -6.86
C ASN A 347 24.32 -17.96 -8.39
N ALA A 348 25.05 -17.07 -9.08
CA ALA A 348 25.26 -17.18 -10.52
C ALA A 348 25.97 -18.48 -10.89
N GLY A 349 26.99 -18.90 -10.13
CA GLY A 349 27.63 -20.20 -10.30
C GLY A 349 26.65 -21.36 -10.22
N GLN A 350 25.77 -21.37 -9.22
CA GLN A 350 24.75 -22.41 -9.10
C GLN A 350 23.77 -22.42 -10.27
N ARG A 351 23.35 -21.24 -10.75
CA ARG A 351 22.49 -21.11 -11.94
C ARG A 351 23.18 -21.58 -13.22
N LEU A 352 24.50 -21.40 -13.31
CA LEU A 352 25.28 -21.91 -14.44
C LEU A 352 25.36 -23.43 -14.39
N VAL A 353 25.53 -24.03 -13.22
CA VAL A 353 25.48 -25.50 -13.06
C VAL A 353 24.14 -26.07 -13.54
N ASP A 354 23.03 -25.40 -13.22
CA ASP A 354 21.70 -25.83 -13.65
C ASP A 354 21.52 -25.80 -15.19
N LEU A 355 22.35 -25.03 -15.92
CA LEU A 355 22.34 -24.90 -17.37
C LEU A 355 23.24 -25.91 -18.10
N LEU A 356 24.25 -26.42 -17.42
CA LEU A 356 25.30 -27.25 -18.02
C LEU A 356 24.94 -28.73 -17.95
N HIS A 357 25.34 -29.47 -18.98
CA HIS A 357 25.35 -30.92 -18.95
C HIS A 357 26.65 -31.43 -18.29
N GLN A 358 26.63 -32.64 -17.74
CA GLN A 358 27.81 -33.21 -17.05
C GLN A 358 29.02 -33.42 -17.98
N ASP A 359 28.78 -33.59 -19.28
CA ASP A 359 29.83 -33.79 -20.28
C ASP A 359 30.35 -32.48 -20.89
N ASP A 360 29.84 -31.32 -20.45
CA ASP A 360 30.26 -30.03 -20.98
C ASP A 360 31.65 -29.64 -20.49
N ASN A 361 32.47 -29.19 -21.44
CA ASN A 361 33.75 -28.55 -21.15
C ASN A 361 33.56 -27.03 -21.16
N VAL A 362 33.90 -26.37 -20.06
CA VAL A 362 33.70 -24.93 -19.90
C VAL A 362 35.02 -24.16 -20.00
N MET A 363 35.04 -23.08 -20.78
CA MET A 363 36.15 -22.12 -20.81
C MET A 363 35.68 -20.76 -20.30
N PHE A 364 36.44 -20.16 -19.40
CA PHE A 364 36.22 -18.81 -18.91
C PHE A 364 37.26 -17.86 -19.52
N TYR A 365 36.79 -16.74 -20.08
CA TYR A 365 37.60 -15.53 -20.23
C TYR A 365 37.15 -14.50 -19.22
N THR A 366 38.08 -14.05 -18.37
CA THR A 366 37.80 -13.06 -17.32
C THR A 366 38.66 -11.82 -17.50
N SER A 367 38.06 -10.66 -17.23
CA SER A 367 38.79 -9.38 -17.12
C SER A 367 39.79 -9.44 -15.97
N PRO A 368 40.98 -8.81 -16.09
CA PRO A 368 42.00 -8.81 -15.04
C PRO A 368 41.61 -8.00 -13.80
N TYR A 369 40.49 -7.28 -13.83
CA TYR A 369 40.05 -6.46 -12.69
C TYR A 369 39.66 -7.34 -11.50
N LYS A 370 39.95 -6.86 -10.29
CA LYS A 370 39.73 -7.65 -9.06
C LYS A 370 38.28 -8.09 -8.91
N ARG A 371 37.30 -7.21 -9.20
CA ARG A 371 35.86 -7.56 -9.16
C ARG A 371 35.50 -8.73 -10.06
N THR A 372 35.96 -8.72 -11.32
CA THR A 372 35.61 -9.78 -12.29
C THR A 372 36.31 -11.08 -11.96
N ARG A 373 37.54 -11.02 -11.45
CA ARG A 373 38.26 -12.19 -10.95
C ARG A 373 37.52 -12.84 -9.78
N GLU A 374 37.15 -12.05 -8.77
CA GLU A 374 36.39 -12.55 -7.61
C GLU A 374 35.00 -13.07 -8.01
N THR A 375 34.34 -12.47 -9.01
CA THR A 375 33.08 -13.01 -9.56
C THR A 375 33.33 -14.37 -10.23
N THR A 376 34.41 -14.49 -11.00
CA THR A 376 34.78 -15.74 -11.67
C THR A 376 35.12 -16.83 -10.66
N GLU A 377 35.83 -16.49 -9.58
CA GLU A 377 36.14 -17.39 -8.48
C GLU A 377 34.86 -17.92 -7.81
N GLY A 378 33.88 -17.05 -7.54
CA GLY A 378 32.59 -17.45 -6.98
C GLY A 378 31.79 -18.37 -7.91
N ILE A 379 31.86 -18.16 -9.22
CA ILE A 379 31.22 -19.03 -10.23
C ILE A 379 31.95 -20.37 -10.33
N ALA A 380 33.28 -20.34 -10.44
CA ALA A 380 34.13 -21.53 -10.58
C ALA A 380 34.00 -22.46 -9.37
N GLN A 381 33.92 -21.91 -8.15
CA GLN A 381 33.70 -22.69 -6.94
C GLN A 381 32.43 -23.55 -7.04
N ALA A 382 31.33 -23.00 -7.57
CA ALA A 382 30.09 -23.76 -7.74
C ALA A 382 30.23 -24.89 -8.78
N LEU A 383 31.01 -24.67 -9.84
CA LEU A 383 31.29 -25.71 -10.86
C LEU A 383 32.17 -26.82 -10.30
N GLU A 384 33.17 -26.49 -9.49
CA GLU A 384 34.03 -27.45 -8.79
C GLU A 384 33.25 -28.31 -7.80
N GLU A 385 32.36 -27.69 -7.01
CA GLU A 385 31.46 -28.38 -6.08
C GLU A 385 30.58 -29.43 -6.80
N ASN A 386 30.30 -29.25 -8.09
CA ASN A 386 29.50 -30.14 -8.93
C ASN A 386 30.34 -31.00 -9.92
N GLY A 387 31.67 -30.95 -9.83
CA GLY A 387 32.56 -31.81 -10.62
C GLY A 387 32.68 -31.45 -12.11
N ILE A 388 32.30 -30.24 -12.53
CA ILE A 388 32.34 -29.81 -13.93
C ILE A 388 33.76 -29.32 -14.30
N GLN A 389 34.30 -29.86 -15.40
CA GLN A 389 35.62 -29.46 -15.88
C GLN A 389 35.60 -28.06 -16.49
N HIS A 390 36.49 -27.20 -16.01
CA HIS A 390 36.59 -25.83 -16.50
C HIS A 390 38.04 -25.33 -16.60
N LYS A 391 38.26 -24.33 -17.46
CA LYS A 391 39.56 -23.65 -17.62
C LYS A 391 39.35 -22.14 -17.57
N ILE A 392 40.19 -21.44 -16.80
CA ILE A 392 40.08 -19.98 -16.63
C ILE A 392 41.28 -19.29 -17.29
N TYR A 393 41.00 -18.35 -18.18
CA TYR A 393 41.99 -17.50 -18.84
C TYR A 393 41.70 -16.04 -18.54
N GLN A 394 42.74 -15.29 -18.21
CA GLN A 394 42.65 -13.84 -18.05
C GLN A 394 42.93 -13.17 -19.38
N GLU A 395 42.01 -12.31 -19.82
CA GLU A 395 42.13 -11.58 -21.08
C GLU A 395 42.10 -10.07 -20.80
N PRO A 396 43.25 -9.37 -20.93
CA PRO A 396 43.32 -7.93 -20.69
C PRO A 396 42.35 -7.10 -21.55
N ARG A 397 41.97 -7.58 -22.74
CA ARG A 397 41.02 -6.89 -23.62
C ARG A 397 39.59 -6.81 -23.07
N LEU A 398 39.24 -7.66 -22.09
CA LEU A 398 37.93 -7.67 -21.40
C LEU A 398 37.77 -6.59 -20.33
N ARG A 399 38.82 -5.77 -20.10
CA ARG A 399 38.78 -4.64 -19.17
C ARG A 399 37.64 -3.66 -19.51
N GLU A 400 37.01 -3.07 -18.49
CA GLU A 400 35.94 -2.07 -18.69
C GLU A 400 36.45 -0.82 -19.40
N GLN A 401 35.53 -0.03 -19.96
CA GLN A 401 35.79 1.35 -20.41
C GLN A 401 36.59 2.11 -19.33
N ASP A 402 37.69 2.72 -19.76
CA ASP A 402 38.51 3.52 -18.86
C ASP A 402 37.85 4.87 -18.55
N PHE A 403 37.65 5.16 -17.27
CA PHE A 403 37.05 6.42 -16.80
C PHE A 403 38.11 7.46 -16.40
N GLY A 404 39.38 7.24 -16.72
CA GLY A 404 40.51 8.07 -16.31
C GLY A 404 41.19 7.59 -15.03
N ASN A 405 42.32 8.19 -14.69
CA ASN A 405 43.21 7.74 -13.60
C ASN A 405 42.53 7.76 -12.21
N PHE A 406 42.10 8.94 -11.77
CA PHE A 406 41.32 9.13 -10.54
C PHE A 406 40.11 9.98 -10.89
N GLN A 407 38.93 9.56 -10.41
CA GLN A 407 37.72 10.36 -10.60
C GLN A 407 37.81 11.59 -9.69
N GLY A 408 37.69 12.78 -10.29
CA GLY A 408 37.74 14.07 -9.61
C GLY A 408 36.64 14.22 -8.55
N GLY A 409 36.59 15.40 -7.93
CA GLY A 409 35.56 15.70 -6.93
C GLY A 409 34.13 15.56 -7.49
N PRO A 410 33.10 15.45 -6.63
CA PRO A 410 31.71 15.24 -7.07
C PRO A 410 31.21 16.24 -8.12
N LEU A 411 31.70 17.49 -8.07
CA LEU A 411 31.36 18.57 -9.01
C LEU A 411 31.91 18.33 -10.41
N GLU A 412 33.19 17.94 -10.52
CA GLU A 412 33.84 17.66 -11.81
C GLU A 412 33.21 16.44 -12.47
N MET A 413 33.00 15.37 -11.68
CA MET A 413 32.34 14.18 -12.17
C MET A 413 30.94 14.52 -12.66
N ASN A 414 30.11 15.22 -11.88
CA ASN A 414 28.76 15.60 -12.31
C ASN A 414 28.74 16.40 -13.62
N ARG A 415 29.73 17.27 -13.85
CA ARG A 415 29.87 17.96 -15.14
C ARG A 415 30.15 16.98 -16.27
N VAL A 416 31.10 16.05 -16.08
CA VAL A 416 31.44 15.01 -17.07
C VAL A 416 30.24 14.09 -17.35
N TRP A 417 29.47 13.70 -16.34
CA TRP A 417 28.27 12.87 -16.53
C TRP A 417 27.19 13.61 -17.33
N LYS A 418 26.97 14.90 -17.06
CA LYS A 418 26.02 15.74 -17.83
C LYS A 418 26.47 15.94 -19.28
N GLU A 419 27.75 16.25 -19.49
CA GLU A 419 28.32 16.37 -20.84
C GLU A 419 28.22 15.06 -21.61
N ARG A 420 28.48 13.93 -20.94
CA ARG A 420 28.33 12.59 -21.51
C ARG A 420 26.89 12.26 -21.88
N ALA A 421 25.92 12.59 -21.02
CA ALA A 421 24.50 12.39 -21.29
C ALA A 421 24.03 13.21 -22.50
N HIS A 422 24.55 14.43 -22.66
CA HIS A 422 24.21 15.31 -23.77
C HIS A 422 24.87 14.91 -25.10
N TYR A 423 26.15 14.50 -25.07
CA TYR A 423 26.92 14.14 -26.27
C TYR A 423 26.59 12.73 -26.80
N GLY A 424 26.19 11.82 -25.91
CA GLY A 424 25.92 10.41 -26.22
C GLY A 424 26.99 9.47 -25.65
N HIS A 425 26.57 8.28 -25.21
CA HIS A 425 27.46 7.37 -24.48
C HIS A 425 28.52 6.70 -25.34
N PHE A 426 28.28 6.55 -26.65
CA PHE A 426 29.15 5.80 -27.55
C PHE A 426 30.39 6.59 -27.97
N PHE A 427 30.20 7.83 -28.44
CA PHE A 427 31.27 8.67 -29.00
C PHE A 427 31.93 9.61 -27.97
N TYR A 428 31.30 9.85 -26.82
CA TYR A 428 31.89 10.73 -25.81
C TYR A 428 33.18 10.16 -25.24
N ARG A 429 34.26 10.96 -25.28
CA ARG A 429 35.56 10.60 -24.73
C ARG A 429 35.74 11.26 -23.37
N ILE A 430 35.89 10.43 -22.34
CA ILE A 430 36.10 10.90 -20.97
C ILE A 430 37.53 11.47 -20.85
N PRO A 431 37.75 12.58 -20.12
CA PRO A 431 39.08 13.14 -19.89
C PRO A 431 40.05 12.10 -19.30
N ASN A 432 41.23 11.94 -19.92
CA ASN A 432 42.23 10.91 -19.58
C ASN A 432 41.72 9.46 -19.61
N GLY A 433 40.53 9.22 -20.17
CA GLY A 433 39.89 7.92 -20.26
C GLY A 433 39.66 7.49 -21.70
N GLU A 434 38.66 6.65 -21.87
CA GLU A 434 38.35 5.94 -23.10
C GLU A 434 36.91 6.25 -23.55
N SER A 435 36.63 6.27 -24.85
CA SER A 435 35.27 6.29 -25.41
C SER A 435 34.75 4.86 -25.66
N ALA A 436 33.45 4.66 -25.80
CA ALA A 436 32.95 3.31 -26.11
C ALA A 436 33.38 2.85 -27.53
N ALA A 437 33.67 3.80 -28.43
CA ALA A 437 34.26 3.52 -29.74
C ALA A 437 35.68 2.93 -29.64
N ASP A 438 36.53 3.43 -28.74
CA ASP A 438 37.85 2.83 -28.50
C ASP A 438 37.71 1.39 -27.94
N VAL A 439 36.69 1.15 -27.09
CA VAL A 439 36.36 -0.19 -26.59
C VAL A 439 35.90 -1.11 -27.73
N TYR A 440 35.16 -0.59 -28.71
CA TYR A 440 34.69 -1.33 -29.88
C TYR A 440 35.86 -1.85 -30.73
N ASP A 441 36.91 -1.04 -30.92
CA ASP A 441 38.11 -1.45 -31.65
C ASP A 441 38.88 -2.55 -30.90
N ARG A 442 39.01 -2.41 -29.57
CA ARG A 442 39.64 -3.45 -28.71
C ARG A 442 38.89 -4.78 -28.80
N ILE A 443 37.56 -4.72 -28.79
CA ILE A 443 36.69 -5.90 -28.93
C ILE A 443 36.82 -6.53 -30.32
N SER A 444 37.01 -5.73 -31.37
CA SER A 444 37.23 -6.27 -32.73
C SER A 444 38.41 -7.25 -32.77
N GLY A 445 39.55 -6.87 -32.19
CA GLY A 445 40.72 -7.76 -32.12
C GLY A 445 40.51 -9.00 -31.24
N PHE A 446 39.69 -8.88 -30.18
CA PHE A 446 39.28 -10.04 -29.36
C PHE A 446 38.41 -11.00 -30.18
N ASN A 447 37.40 -10.50 -30.88
CA ASN A 447 36.51 -11.32 -31.72
C ASN A 447 37.28 -12.06 -32.81
N GLU A 448 38.25 -11.42 -33.48
CA GLU A 448 39.12 -12.08 -34.46
C GLU A 448 39.91 -13.25 -33.85
N THR A 449 40.40 -13.07 -32.61
CA THR A 449 41.09 -14.12 -31.87
C THR A 449 40.14 -15.26 -31.53
N LEU A 450 38.92 -14.94 -31.11
CA LEU A 450 37.88 -15.89 -30.76
C LEU A 450 37.45 -16.73 -31.97
N PHE A 451 37.18 -16.09 -33.11
CA PHE A 451 36.82 -16.78 -34.35
C PHE A 451 37.91 -17.73 -34.82
N ARG A 452 39.19 -17.36 -34.66
CA ARG A 452 40.31 -18.27 -34.97
C ARG A 452 40.37 -19.47 -34.02
N GLN A 453 40.00 -19.29 -32.76
CA GLN A 453 39.96 -20.38 -31.78
C GLN A 453 38.80 -21.33 -32.00
N PHE A 454 37.65 -20.83 -32.48
CA PHE A 454 36.49 -21.67 -32.82
C PHE A 454 36.79 -22.69 -33.92
N THR A 455 37.79 -22.43 -34.77
CA THR A 455 38.24 -23.38 -35.81
C THR A 455 39.04 -24.55 -35.24
N ASN A 456 39.42 -24.51 -33.95
CA ASN A 456 40.17 -25.59 -33.31
C ASN A 456 39.20 -26.62 -32.70
N ASP A 457 39.31 -27.89 -33.10
CA ASP A 457 38.49 -29.00 -32.59
C ASP A 457 38.62 -29.24 -31.08
N LYS A 458 39.66 -28.69 -30.44
CA LYS A 458 39.86 -28.75 -28.98
C LYS A 458 39.18 -27.61 -28.22
N PHE A 459 38.45 -26.73 -28.91
CA PHE A 459 37.77 -25.60 -28.28
C PHE A 459 36.58 -26.13 -27.44
N PRO A 460 36.42 -25.67 -26.18
CA PRO A 460 35.35 -26.16 -25.32
C PRO A 460 33.95 -25.82 -25.83
N ASN A 461 32.97 -26.67 -25.50
CA ASN A 461 31.59 -26.52 -25.96
C ASN A 461 30.92 -25.27 -25.39
N VAL A 462 31.28 -24.88 -24.15
CA VAL A 462 30.72 -23.72 -23.48
C VAL A 462 31.80 -22.69 -23.18
N LEU A 463 31.56 -21.46 -23.65
CA LEU A 463 32.41 -20.31 -23.39
C LEU A 463 31.68 -19.30 -22.50
N VAL A 464 32.29 -18.96 -21.36
CA VAL A 464 31.77 -17.97 -20.42
C VAL A 464 32.67 -16.74 -20.42
N LEU A 465 32.10 -15.57 -20.72
CA LEU A 465 32.80 -14.29 -20.68
C LEU A 465 32.39 -13.53 -19.40
N VAL A 466 33.34 -13.30 -18.50
CA VAL A 466 33.14 -12.51 -17.28
C VAL A 466 33.75 -11.13 -17.47
N ALA A 467 32.90 -10.16 -17.80
CA ALA A 467 33.28 -8.79 -18.12
C ALA A 467 32.33 -7.78 -17.47
N HIS A 468 32.45 -6.52 -17.87
CA HIS A 468 31.73 -5.39 -17.29
C HIS A 468 30.61 -4.89 -18.21
N GLY A 469 29.71 -4.06 -17.69
CA GLY A 469 28.44 -3.72 -18.35
C GLY A 469 28.59 -2.94 -19.66
N ILE A 470 29.55 -2.01 -19.77
CA ILE A 470 29.77 -1.30 -21.04
C ILE A 470 30.45 -2.24 -22.03
N TRP A 471 31.51 -2.93 -21.60
CA TRP A 471 32.20 -3.91 -22.43
C TRP A 471 31.25 -4.95 -23.05
N ILE A 472 30.34 -5.55 -22.26
CA ILE A 472 29.38 -6.55 -22.74
C ILE A 472 28.44 -5.98 -23.81
N ARG A 473 27.92 -4.76 -23.61
CA ARG A 473 27.04 -4.12 -24.59
C ARG A 473 27.76 -3.81 -25.90
N VAL A 474 29.01 -3.34 -25.83
CA VAL A 474 29.82 -3.08 -27.03
C VAL A 474 30.21 -4.41 -27.71
N PHE A 475 30.44 -5.47 -26.95
CA PHE A 475 30.68 -6.81 -27.49
C PHE A 475 29.50 -7.29 -28.33
N LEU A 476 28.29 -7.20 -27.80
CA LEU A 476 27.06 -7.57 -28.52
C LEU A 476 26.82 -6.69 -29.74
N MET A 477 27.04 -5.37 -29.62
CA MET A 477 26.96 -4.45 -30.75
C MET A 477 27.92 -4.87 -31.87
N LYS A 478 29.17 -5.20 -31.55
CA LYS A 478 30.16 -5.66 -32.54
C LYS A 478 29.78 -7.02 -33.13
N TRP A 479 29.34 -7.95 -32.29
CA TRP A 479 29.00 -9.31 -32.68
C TRP A 479 27.84 -9.36 -33.67
N PHE A 480 26.73 -8.70 -33.33
CA PHE A 480 25.51 -8.67 -34.13
C PHE A 480 25.47 -7.54 -35.17
N ARG A 481 26.56 -6.76 -35.26
CA ARG A 481 26.69 -5.61 -36.18
C ARG A 481 25.54 -4.61 -36.04
N TRP A 482 25.13 -4.34 -34.81
CA TRP A 482 24.11 -3.34 -34.52
C TRP A 482 24.65 -1.93 -34.77
N THR A 483 23.74 -1.01 -35.09
CA THR A 483 24.08 0.40 -35.26
C THR A 483 24.31 1.06 -33.89
N TYR A 484 25.01 2.20 -33.88
CA TYR A 484 25.30 2.90 -32.62
C TYR A 484 24.02 3.47 -32.00
N GLU A 485 23.02 3.86 -32.82
CA GLU A 485 21.73 4.33 -32.34
C GLU A 485 21.02 3.25 -31.52
N LYS A 486 21.08 2.00 -31.99
CA LYS A 486 20.55 0.86 -31.24
C LYS A 486 21.31 0.65 -29.93
N PHE A 487 22.63 0.84 -29.92
CA PHE A 487 23.43 0.75 -28.69
C PHE A 487 23.01 1.76 -27.63
N GLU A 488 22.75 3.02 -28.02
CA GLU A 488 22.29 4.07 -27.10
C GLU A 488 20.93 3.76 -26.45
N THR A 489 20.10 2.93 -27.11
CA THR A 489 18.81 2.53 -26.53
C THR A 489 18.93 1.55 -25.36
N PHE A 490 20.07 0.85 -25.19
CA PHE A 490 20.20 -0.21 -24.20
C PHE A 490 20.51 0.29 -22.78
N ARG A 491 19.80 -0.28 -21.79
CA ARG A 491 20.10 -0.11 -20.36
C ARG A 491 21.33 -0.90 -19.95
N ASN A 492 21.86 -0.61 -18.77
CA ASN A 492 22.98 -1.35 -18.23
C ASN A 492 22.57 -2.76 -17.78
N VAL A 493 23.47 -3.73 -17.97
CA VAL A 493 23.25 -5.12 -17.55
C VAL A 493 23.31 -5.21 -16.01
N ARG A 494 22.43 -6.01 -15.40
CA ARG A 494 22.43 -6.21 -13.94
C ARG A 494 23.67 -6.98 -13.48
N HIS A 495 23.99 -6.86 -12.19
CA HIS A 495 25.06 -7.64 -11.59
C HIS A 495 24.76 -9.14 -11.70
N CYS A 496 25.73 -9.90 -12.22
CA CYS A 496 25.64 -11.35 -12.42
C CYS A 496 24.42 -11.81 -13.24
N GLU A 497 23.94 -10.98 -14.17
CA GLU A 497 22.91 -11.34 -15.15
C GLU A 497 23.55 -12.11 -16.32
N PHE A 498 22.91 -13.20 -16.77
CA PHE A 498 23.37 -13.98 -17.90
C PHE A 498 22.76 -13.46 -19.20
N LEU A 499 23.61 -13.34 -20.22
CA LEU A 499 23.20 -13.10 -21.60
C LEU A 499 23.64 -14.32 -22.40
N ILE A 500 22.68 -15.12 -22.85
CA ILE A 500 22.94 -16.41 -23.47
C ILE A 500 22.92 -16.25 -24.99
N MET A 501 24.01 -16.66 -25.62
CA MET A 501 24.14 -16.73 -27.08
C MET A 501 24.24 -18.20 -27.48
N GLU A 502 23.24 -18.69 -28.21
CA GLU A 502 23.20 -20.08 -28.66
C GLU A 502 23.57 -20.15 -30.15
N LYS A 503 24.38 -21.13 -30.52
CA LYS A 503 24.76 -21.35 -31.91
C LYS A 503 23.74 -22.27 -32.57
N HIS A 504 23.03 -21.75 -33.58
CA HIS A 504 22.10 -22.57 -34.35
C HIS A 504 22.86 -23.52 -35.27
N GLU A 505 22.59 -24.83 -35.17
CA GLU A 505 23.33 -25.87 -35.90
C GLU A 505 23.22 -25.73 -37.42
N GLU A 506 22.05 -25.34 -37.92
CA GLU A 506 21.79 -25.22 -39.37
C GLU A 506 22.45 -23.98 -40.01
N THR A 507 22.46 -22.85 -39.30
CA THR A 507 22.93 -21.56 -39.87
C THR A 507 24.37 -21.24 -39.47
N ASN A 508 24.93 -21.97 -38.50
CA ASN A 508 26.22 -21.71 -37.85
C ASN A 508 26.33 -20.28 -37.27
N LYS A 509 25.21 -19.58 -37.09
CA LYS A 509 25.15 -18.24 -36.50
C LYS A 509 24.75 -18.34 -35.03
N TYR A 510 25.24 -17.39 -34.25
CA TYR A 510 24.79 -17.22 -32.87
C TYR A 510 23.55 -16.35 -32.83
N GLU A 511 22.54 -16.77 -32.08
CA GLU A 511 21.36 -15.99 -31.77
C GLU A 511 21.36 -15.64 -30.28
N LEU A 512 20.95 -14.41 -29.95
CA LEU A 512 20.87 -13.95 -28.57
C LEU A 512 19.50 -14.36 -28.01
N LEU A 513 19.47 -15.32 -27.10
CA LEU A 513 18.22 -15.79 -26.47
C LEU A 513 17.69 -14.77 -25.45
N THR A 514 18.59 -14.08 -24.75
CA THR A 514 18.22 -13.11 -23.72
C THR A 514 17.99 -11.73 -24.33
N PRO A 515 16.75 -11.18 -24.35
CA PRO A 515 16.51 -9.84 -24.87
C PRO A 515 17.20 -8.78 -23.98
N LEU A 516 17.87 -7.82 -24.62
CA LEU A 516 18.44 -6.67 -23.91
C LEU A 516 17.33 -5.65 -23.59
N ARG A 517 17.35 -5.14 -22.36
CA ARG A 517 16.44 -4.09 -21.93
C ARG A 517 16.81 -2.74 -22.56
N THR A 518 15.81 -2.04 -23.06
CA THR A 518 15.91 -0.71 -23.65
C THR A 518 15.31 0.36 -22.74
N TRP A 519 15.63 1.63 -22.96
CA TRP A 519 15.05 2.74 -22.20
C TRP A 519 13.53 2.82 -22.32
N ASP A 520 12.95 2.35 -23.42
CA ASP A 520 11.51 2.38 -23.70
C ASP A 520 10.72 1.24 -23.04
N ASP A 521 11.39 0.19 -22.55
CA ASP A 521 10.72 -0.94 -21.91
C ASP A 521 10.08 -0.56 -20.55
N PRO A 522 8.96 -1.19 -20.14
CA PRO A 522 8.36 -0.99 -18.82
C PRO A 522 9.37 -1.29 -17.70
N GLU A 523 9.29 -0.54 -16.58
CA GLU A 523 10.19 -0.65 -15.41
C GLU A 523 10.28 -2.09 -14.85
N ASP A 524 9.24 -2.90 -15.10
CA ASP A 524 9.01 -4.20 -14.47
C ASP A 524 8.99 -5.38 -15.46
N THR A 525 9.59 -5.24 -16.65
CA THR A 525 9.82 -6.41 -17.52
C THR A 525 10.94 -7.29 -16.95
N THR A 526 10.67 -7.88 -15.78
CA THR A 526 11.28 -9.13 -15.38
C THR A 526 10.87 -10.15 -16.42
N TYR A 527 11.80 -10.58 -17.27
CA TYR A 527 11.61 -11.82 -17.99
C TYR A 527 11.57 -12.92 -16.91
N HIS A 528 10.36 -13.25 -16.45
CA HIS A 528 10.09 -14.42 -15.62
C HIS A 528 10.23 -15.64 -16.54
N GLU A 529 11.46 -16.10 -16.69
CA GLU A 529 11.69 -17.40 -17.29
C GLU A 529 11.52 -18.46 -16.19
N PRO A 530 10.51 -19.35 -16.28
CA PRO A 530 10.17 -20.27 -15.19
C PRO A 530 11.28 -21.27 -14.86
N ALA A 531 12.30 -21.43 -15.72
CA ALA A 531 13.46 -22.28 -15.48
C ALA A 531 14.57 -21.63 -14.61
N PHE A 532 14.51 -20.31 -14.34
CA PHE A 532 15.62 -19.56 -13.72
C PHE A 532 15.29 -18.87 -12.40
N ALA A 533 14.20 -19.28 -11.75
CA ALA A 533 13.64 -18.69 -10.53
C ALA A 533 14.39 -19.07 -9.23
N ARG A 534 15.74 -19.06 -9.23
CA ARG A 534 16.51 -19.04 -7.97
C ARG A 534 16.82 -17.59 -7.61
N VAL A 535 15.83 -16.96 -6.94
CA VAL A 535 15.86 -15.69 -6.19
C VAL A 535 16.94 -14.71 -6.66
N LEU A 536 16.62 -13.90 -7.67
CA LEU A 536 17.27 -12.60 -7.79
C LEU A 536 16.87 -11.80 -6.54
N ASP A 537 17.85 -11.27 -5.80
CA ASP A 537 17.62 -10.45 -4.61
C ASP A 537 16.75 -9.24 -4.98
N GLU A 538 15.47 -9.25 -4.56
CA GLU A 538 14.46 -8.22 -4.89
C GLU A 538 14.98 -6.81 -4.56
N THR A 539 15.74 -6.69 -3.46
CA THR A 539 16.34 -5.42 -3.03
C THR A 539 17.41 -4.88 -3.99
N ALA A 540 18.08 -5.76 -4.74
CA ALA A 540 19.06 -5.36 -5.75
C ALA A 540 18.37 -4.94 -7.06
N ILE A 541 17.21 -5.55 -7.39
CA ILE A 541 16.39 -5.17 -8.54
C ILE A 541 15.84 -3.76 -8.32
N GLU A 542 15.24 -3.49 -7.17
CA GLU A 542 14.70 -2.16 -6.82
C GLU A 542 15.78 -1.07 -6.86
N LYS A 543 16.96 -1.34 -6.30
CA LYS A 543 18.08 -0.40 -6.32
C LYS A 543 18.59 -0.12 -7.73
N GLN A 544 18.62 -1.13 -8.61
CA GLN A 544 19.03 -0.93 -9.99
C GLN A 544 17.95 -0.19 -10.79
N ALA A 545 16.67 -0.50 -10.57
CA ALA A 545 15.55 0.20 -11.19
C ALA A 545 15.55 1.70 -10.82
N ALA A 546 15.79 2.04 -9.54
CA ALA A 546 15.93 3.43 -9.10
C ALA A 546 17.10 4.17 -9.78
N LYS A 547 18.24 3.48 -9.99
CA LYS A 547 19.38 4.05 -10.72
C LYS A 547 19.07 4.25 -12.20
N ASP A 548 18.45 3.26 -12.84
CA ASP A 548 18.07 3.34 -14.25
C ASP A 548 17.07 4.47 -14.48
N LYS A 549 16.11 4.66 -13.55
CA LYS A 549 15.16 5.79 -13.58
C LYS A 549 15.87 7.14 -13.49
N ALA A 550 16.80 7.31 -12.56
CA ALA A 550 17.57 8.54 -12.42
C ALA A 550 18.40 8.86 -13.67
N ILE A 551 19.03 7.86 -14.30
CA ILE A 551 19.80 8.05 -15.55
C ILE A 551 18.87 8.41 -16.72
N LYS A 552 17.70 7.77 -16.80
CA LYS A 552 16.70 8.08 -17.84
C LYS A 552 16.18 9.51 -17.71
N GLU A 553 15.90 9.96 -16.48
CA GLU A 553 15.49 11.34 -16.19
C GLU A 553 16.60 12.33 -16.57
N GLU A 554 17.85 12.07 -16.20
CA GLU A 554 19.01 12.90 -16.56
C GLU A 554 19.19 12.98 -18.09
N PHE A 555 18.97 11.88 -18.82
CA PHE A 555 19.05 11.85 -20.28
C PHE A 555 17.90 12.64 -20.94
N LEU A 556 16.66 12.48 -20.44
CA LEU A 556 15.51 13.24 -20.92
C LEU A 556 15.68 14.75 -20.66
N GLU A 557 16.22 15.11 -19.50
CA GLU A 557 16.52 16.50 -19.13
C GLU A 557 17.63 17.08 -20.03
N ALA A 558 18.71 16.32 -20.27
CA ALA A 558 19.79 16.71 -21.16
C ALA A 558 19.34 16.85 -22.63
N ARG A 559 18.36 16.07 -23.08
CA ARG A 559 17.78 16.18 -24.43
C ARG A 559 16.90 17.41 -24.58
N ASN A 560 16.20 17.80 -23.51
CA ASN A 560 15.27 18.93 -23.52
C ASN A 560 15.95 20.29 -23.27
N ASN A 561 17.12 20.31 -22.60
CA ASN A 561 17.90 21.52 -22.31
C ASN A 561 19.31 21.44 -22.91
N PRO A 562 19.57 22.03 -24.09
CA PRO A 562 20.90 22.07 -24.66
C PRO A 562 21.86 22.93 -23.83
N LEU A 563 23.08 22.41 -23.61
CA LEU A 563 24.14 23.14 -22.90
C LEU A 563 24.54 24.40 -23.69
N PRO A 564 24.78 25.54 -23.03
CA PRO A 564 25.31 26.72 -23.73
C PRO A 564 26.67 26.39 -24.36
N PRO A 565 27.01 26.95 -25.53
CA PRO A 565 28.26 26.66 -26.21
C PRO A 565 29.43 26.98 -25.29
N GLN A 566 30.32 26.00 -25.08
CA GLN A 566 31.53 26.21 -24.30
C GLN A 566 32.39 27.26 -25.01
N ALA A 567 32.74 28.33 -24.31
CA ALA A 567 33.69 29.31 -24.80
C ALA A 567 35.02 28.60 -25.11
N PRO A 568 35.69 28.92 -26.24
CA PRO A 568 36.93 28.27 -26.61
C PRO A 568 37.96 28.48 -25.50
N THR A 569 38.45 27.37 -24.95
CA THR A 569 39.56 27.39 -24.01
C THR A 569 40.78 27.83 -24.81
N MET A 570 41.24 29.06 -24.59
CA MET A 570 42.51 29.53 -25.18
C MET A 570 43.63 28.64 -24.64
N LEU A 571 44.36 28.03 -25.58
CA LEU A 571 45.54 27.19 -25.39
C LEU A 571 46.63 27.89 -24.59
#